data_AF-A0A848JWT0-F1
#
_entry.id   AF-A0A848JWT0-F1
#
_cell.length_a   1.000
_cell.length_b   1.000
_cell.length_c   1.000
_cell.angle_alpha   90.00
_cell.angle_beta   90.00
_cell.angle_gamma   90.00
#
_symmetry.space_group_name_H-M   'P 1'
#
loop_
_entity.id
_entity.type
_entity.pdbx_description
1 polymer ?
#
loop_
_entity_poly.entity_id
_entity_poly.type
_entity_poly.pdbx_seq_one_letter_code
_entity_poly.pdbx_strand_id
1 'polypeptide(L)' 'MAFAPGDIVQLKSGSPALTVVTASETEISVVWFAEDVSEFRRETLPAVAVEKLEIADFEEEDEEEDDED' A
#
# COMPACT_ATOMS: atom_id res chain seq x y z
N MET A 1 -11.69 3.22 -13.78
CA MET A 1 -10.28 3.24 -13.37
C MET A 1 -10.19 2.61 -12.00
N ALA A 2 -9.39 1.55 -11.83
CA ALA A 2 -9.37 0.75 -10.60
C ALA A 2 -8.57 1.40 -9.45
N PHE A 3 -7.64 2.30 -9.77
CA PHE A 3 -6.76 2.96 -8.81
C PHE A 3 -6.74 4.47 -9.03
N ALA A 4 -6.56 5.22 -7.95
CA ALA A 4 -6.44 6.68 -7.95
C ALA A 4 -5.16 7.12 -7.20
N PRO A 5 -4.61 8.31 -7.51
CA PRO A 5 -3.55 8.90 -6.70
C PRO A 5 -3.95 9.00 -5.23
N GLY A 6 -3.07 8.58 -4.32
CA GLY A 6 -3.32 8.49 -2.89
C GLY A 6 -3.79 7.12 -2.40
N ASP A 7 -4.20 6.22 -3.31
CA ASP A 7 -4.52 4.84 -2.92
C ASP A 7 -3.27 4.13 -2.39
N ILE A 8 -3.46 3.31 -1.37
CA ILE A 8 -2.43 2.40 -0.87
C ILE A 8 -2.63 1.04 -1.51
N VAL A 9 -1.55 0.50 -2.06
CA VAL A 9 -1.55 -0.77 -2.78
C VAL A 9 -0.37 -1.64 -2.35
N GLN A 10 -0.48 -2.93 -2.61
CA GLN A 10 0.60 -3.90 -2.42
C GLN A 10 0.76 -4.74 -3.68
N LEU A 11 1.99 -5.14 -4.01
CA LEU A 11 2.18 -6.23 -4.97
C LEU A 11 1.56 -7.51 -4.40
N LYS A 12 0.85 -8.27 -5.25
CA LYS A 12 0.27 -9.58 -4.88
C LYS A 12 1.31 -10.61 -4.44
N SER A 13 2.60 -10.33 -4.64
CA SER A 13 3.73 -11.13 -4.13
C SER A 13 4.14 -10.76 -2.71
N GLY A 14 3.51 -9.77 -2.07
CA GLY A 14 3.80 -9.32 -0.70
C GLY A 14 4.90 -8.27 -0.60
N SER A 15 4.84 -7.18 -1.38
CA SER A 15 5.74 -6.02 -1.17
C SER A 15 5.38 -5.26 0.11
N PRO A 16 6.18 -4.27 0.54
CA PRO A 16 5.68 -3.24 1.44
C PRO A 16 4.47 -2.50 0.84
N ALA A 17 3.75 -1.75 1.67
CA ALA A 17 2.68 -0.86 1.22
C ALA A 17 3.24 0.27 0.35
N LEU A 18 2.60 0.52 -0.79
CA LEU A 18 3.03 1.47 -1.82
C LEU A 18 1.94 2.52 -2.02
N THR A 19 2.32 3.79 -2.15
CA THR A 19 1.36 4.89 -2.41
C THR A 19 1.28 5.16 -3.90
N VAL A 20 0.08 5.13 -4.48
CA VAL A 20 -0.15 5.47 -5.90
C VAL A 20 0.04 6.97 -6.12
N VAL A 21 0.87 7.35 -7.08
CA VAL A 21 1.11 8.74 -7.49
C VAL A 21 0.35 9.09 -8.77
N THR A 22 0.30 8.15 -9.71
CA THR A 22 -0.43 8.28 -10.98
C THR A 22 -0.97 6.92 -11.39
N ALA A 23 -2.16 6.87 -11.99
CA ALA A 23 -2.76 5.64 -12.48
C ALA A 23 -3.28 5.80 -13.92
N SER A 24 -3.06 4.78 -14.73
CA SER A 24 -3.68 4.57 -16.04
C SER A 24 -4.49 3.26 -16.01
N GLU A 25 -5.01 2.82 -17.15
CA GLU A 25 -5.78 1.56 -17.23
C GLU A 25 -4.90 0.32 -17.04
N THR A 26 -3.63 0.37 -17.43
CA THR A 26 -2.72 -0.79 -17.44
C THR A 26 -1.56 -0.66 -16.48
N GLU A 27 -1.21 0.55 -16.07
CA GLU A 27 -0.01 0.85 -15.30
C GLU A 27 -0.30 1.85 -14.18
N ILE A 28 0.43 1.73 -13.09
CA ILE A 28 0.42 2.69 -11.99
C ILE A 28 1.85 3.06 -11.65
N SER A 29 2.10 4.33 -11.30
CA SER A 29 3.35 4.70 -10.64
C SER A 29 3.10 4.80 -9.15
N VAL A 30 3.99 4.19 -8.38
CA VAL A 30 3.92 4.16 -6.93
C VAL A 30 5.18 4.73 -6.31
N VAL A 31 5.07 5.22 -5.08
CA VAL A 31 6.18 5.66 -4.24
C VAL A 31 6.10 4.95 -2.89
N TRP A 32 7.25 4.59 -2.33
CA TRP A 32 7.35 4.07 -0.97
C TRP A 32 8.69 4.49 -0.37
N PHE A 33 8.77 4.45 0.96
CA PHE A 33 10.03 4.61 1.66
C PHE A 33 10.69 3.23 1.79
N ALA A 34 11.85 3.04 1.17
CA ALA A 34 12.60 1.79 1.25
C ALA A 34 13.52 1.84 2.48
N GLU A 35 13.07 1.23 3.57
CA GLU A 35 13.75 1.30 4.87
C GLU A 35 15.20 0.77 4.83
N ASP A 36 15.44 -0.31 4.08
CA ASP A 36 16.77 -0.92 3.92
C ASP A 36 17.85 0.06 3.43
N VAL A 37 17.43 1.07 2.65
CA VAL A 37 18.33 2.08 2.06
C VAL A 37 18.02 3.50 2.55
N SER A 38 17.00 3.67 3.39
CA SER A 38 16.56 4.96 3.94
C SER A 38 16.26 6.03 2.89
N GLU A 39 15.63 5.65 1.77
CA GLU A 39 15.32 6.53 0.65
C GLU A 39 13.90 6.33 0.12
N PHE A 40 13.32 7.38 -0.47
CA PHE A 40 12.11 7.23 -1.27
C PHE A 40 12.43 6.57 -2.61
N ARG A 41 11.72 5.48 -2.91
CA ARG A 41 11.78 4.78 -4.19
C ARG A 41 10.48 5.01 -4.96
N ARG A 42 10.58 5.00 -6.28
CA ARG A 42 9.45 5.12 -7.20
C ARG A 42 9.59 4.07 -8.29
N GLU A 43 8.48 3.43 -8.63
CA GLU A 43 8.44 2.45 -9.71
C GLU A 43 7.10 2.51 -10.45
N THR A 44 7.10 2.10 -11.73
CA THR A 44 5.88 1.91 -12.51
C THR A 44 5.60 0.42 -12.62
N LEU A 45 4.44 0.00 -12.15
CA LEU A 45 4.03 -1.39 -12.05
C LEU A 45 2.77 -1.63 -12.89
N PRO A 46 2.59 -2.85 -13.44
CA PRO A 46 1.34 -3.23 -14.07
C PRO A 46 0.19 -3.19 -13.04
N ALA A 47 -0.92 -2.55 -13.38
CA ALA A 47 -2.09 -2.43 -12.49
C ALA A 47 -2.64 -3.81 -12.05
N VAL A 48 -2.50 -4.83 -12.90
CA VAL A 48 -2.92 -6.21 -12.61
C VAL A 48 -2.08 -6.91 -11.52
N ALA A 49 -0.86 -6.42 -11.26
CA ALA A 49 0.09 -7.02 -10.33
C ALA A 49 -0.10 -6.56 -8.88
N VAL A 50 -0.94 -5.55 -8.65
CA VAL A 50 -1.20 -5.00 -7.32
C VAL A 50 -2.64 -5.24 -6.87
N GLU A 51 -2.84 -5.13 -5.58
CA GLU A 51 -4.14 -5.05 -4.93
C GLU A 51 -4.23 -3.80 -4.04
N LYS A 52 -5.43 -3.26 -3.88
CA LYS A 52 -5.69 -2.09 -3.03
C LYS A 52 -5.85 -2.57 -1.59
N LEU A 53 -5.14 -1.90 -0.68
CA LEU A 53 -5.32 -2.11 0.75
C LEU A 53 -6.38 -1.16 1.28
N GLU A 54 -7.24 -1.65 2.16
CA GLU A 54 -8.24 -0.86 2.86
C GLU A 54 -7.65 -0.31 4.17
N ILE A 55 -8.24 0.76 4.72
CA ILE A 55 -7.74 1.38 5.97
C ILE A 55 -7.77 0.36 7.13
N ALA A 56 -8.76 -0.54 7.13
CA ALA A 56 -8.86 -1.63 8.10
C ALA A 56 -7.68 -2.62 8.06
N ASP A 57 -6.90 -2.67 6.97
CA ASP A 57 -5.68 -3.49 6.90
C ASP A 57 -4.50 -2.88 7.68
N PHE A 58 -4.64 -1.63 8.15
CA PHE A 58 -3.60 -0.89 8.89
C PHE A 58 -3.98 -0.57 10.33
N GLU A 59 -5.24 -0.78 10.71
CA GLU A 59 -5.66 -0.69 12.10
C GLU A 59 -5.23 -1.99 12.78
N GLU A 60 -4.08 -1.97 13.48
CA GLU A 60 -3.80 -2.97 14.50
C GLU A 60 -5.02 -3.00 15.42
N GLU A 61 -5.60 -4.19 15.62
CA GLU A 61 -6.60 -4.41 16.67
C GLU A 61 -5.96 -3.92 17.98
N ASP A 62 -6.32 -2.72 18.42
CA ASP A 62 -6.16 -2.29 19.81
C ASP A 62 -6.95 -3.34 20.62
N GLU A 63 -6.23 -4.38 21.08
CA GLU A 63 -6.72 -5.30 22.08
C GLU A 63 -7.02 -4.47 23.32
N GLU A 64 -8.27 -4.02 23.44
CA GLU A 64 -8.85 -3.56 24.69
C GLU A 64 -8.73 -4.73 25.68
N GLU A 65 -7.62 -4.79 26.42
CA GLU A 65 -7.49 -5.58 27.64
C GLU A 65 -8.50 -4.99 28.65
N ASP A 66 -9.72 -5.52 28.62
CA ASP A 66 -10.76 -5.25 29.60
C ASP A 66 -10.29 -5.77 30.97
N ASP A 67 -10.02 -4.83 31.86
CA ASP A 67 -9.80 -5.01 33.31
C ASP A 67 -11.04 -5.71 33.92
N GLU A 68 -10.96 -7.04 34.16
CA GLU A 68 -11.87 -7.75 35.06
C GLU A 68 -11.10 -8.46 36.21
N ASP A 69 -11.11 -7.77 37.37
CA ASP A 69 -10.94 -8.22 38.78
C ASP A 69 -9.72 -9.07 39.23
#